data_AF-A0A382XXA3-F1
#
_entry.id   AF-A0A382XXA3-F1
#
_cell.length_a   1.000
_cell.length_b   1.000
_cell.length_c   1.000
_cell.angle_alpha   90.00
_cell.angle_beta   90.00
_cell.angle_gamma   90.00
#
_symmetry.space_group_name_H-M   'P 1'
#
loop_
_entity.id
_entity.type
_entity.pdbx_description
1 polymer ?
#
loop_
_entity_poly.entity_id
_entity_poly.type
_entity_poly.pdbx_seq_one_letter_code
_entity_poly.pdbx_strand_id
1 'polypeptide(L)'
;MKFAIDELIKIDIISKEDVLDSTLIRMPKTYPAYFGTYDDFDVVKKFTNSLENLFLIGRNGMHKYNNQDHSMLTAMTAVENIINNVKTKDNIWLVNTEKDYHEKK
;
A
#
# COMPACT_ATOMS: atom_id res chain seq x y z
N MET A 1 -12.88 -17.80 -15.16
CA MET A 1 -11.75 -17.25 -15.92
C MET A 1 -12.09 -16.83 -17.35
N LYS A 2 -13.09 -17.44 -17.99
CA LYS A 2 -13.52 -17.16 -19.37
C LYS A 2 -13.43 -15.68 -19.81
N PHE A 3 -13.99 -14.74 -19.03
CA PHE A 3 -13.90 -13.32 -19.36
C PHE A 3 -12.46 -12.80 -19.57
N ALA A 4 -11.53 -13.12 -18.67
CA ALA A 4 -10.15 -12.68 -18.81
C ALA A 4 -9.44 -13.34 -20.00
N ILE A 5 -9.72 -14.61 -20.27
CA ILE A 5 -9.17 -15.33 -21.44
C ILE A 5 -9.71 -14.72 -22.73
N ASP A 6 -11.02 -14.50 -22.82
CA ASP A 6 -11.67 -13.91 -24.00
C ASP A 6 -11.15 -12.48 -24.25
N GLU A 7 -10.91 -11.68 -23.20
CA GLU A 7 -10.28 -10.35 -23.33
C GLU A 7 -8.82 -10.44 -23.81
N LEU A 8 -8.00 -11.36 -23.28
CA LEU A 8 -6.61 -11.56 -23.73
C LEU A 8 -6.51 -11.99 -25.20
N ILE A 9 -7.45 -12.80 -25.69
CA ILE A 9 -7.56 -13.16 -27.12
C ILE A 9 -7.95 -11.93 -27.95
N LYS A 10 -8.91 -11.14 -27.46
CA LYS A 10 -9.40 -9.94 -28.16
C LYS A 10 -8.31 -8.87 -28.33
N ILE A 11 -7.37 -8.77 -27.39
CA ILE A 11 -6.20 -7.89 -27.48
C ILE A 11 -4.95 -8.57 -28.07
N ASP A 12 -5.10 -9.77 -28.63
CA ASP A 12 -4.07 -10.52 -29.37
C ASP A 12 -2.81 -10.85 -28.56
N ILE A 13 -2.98 -11.27 -27.31
CA ILE A 13 -1.86 -11.66 -26.42
C ILE A 13 -1.66 -13.19 -26.36
N ILE A 14 -2.72 -13.98 -26.51
CA ILE A 14 -2.68 -15.45 -26.44
C ILE A 14 -3.65 -16.10 -27.45
N SER A 15 -3.38 -17.34 -27.85
CA SER A 15 -4.37 -18.23 -28.47
C SER A 15 -5.15 -18.98 -27.38
N LYS A 16 -6.40 -19.37 -27.67
CA LYS A 16 -7.26 -20.03 -26.68
C LYS A 16 -6.77 -21.43 -26.32
N GLU A 17 -6.27 -22.13 -27.32
CA GLU A 17 -5.73 -23.49 -27.29
C GLU A 17 -4.45 -23.62 -26.46
N ASP A 18 -3.72 -22.51 -26.25
CA ASP A 18 -2.48 -22.48 -25.47
C ASP A 18 -2.72 -22.34 -23.95
N VAL A 19 -3.98 -22.17 -23.52
CA VAL A 19 -4.32 -22.03 -22.09
C VAL A 19 -4.36 -23.39 -21.40
N LEU A 20 -3.36 -23.66 -20.55
CA LEU A 20 -3.26 -24.91 -19.79
C LEU A 20 -4.05 -24.90 -18.47
N ASP A 21 -4.05 -23.78 -17.75
CA ASP A 21 -4.72 -23.65 -16.45
C ASP A 21 -5.04 -22.18 -16.14
N SER A 22 -5.83 -21.93 -15.09
CA SER A 22 -6.13 -20.61 -14.58
C SER A 22 -6.27 -20.57 -13.06
N THR A 23 -5.78 -19.50 -12.44
CA THR A 23 -5.95 -19.26 -11.00
C THR A 23 -6.59 -17.89 -10.77
N LEU A 24 -7.55 -17.83 -9.84
CA LEU A 24 -8.18 -16.58 -9.41
C LEU A 24 -7.93 -16.36 -7.92
N ILE A 25 -7.21 -15.30 -7.58
CA ILE A 25 -6.99 -14.88 -6.19
C ILE A 25 -7.74 -13.58 -5.97
N ARG A 26 -8.63 -13.55 -4.97
CA ARG A 26 -9.32 -12.33 -4.54
C ARG A 26 -8.63 -11.78 -3.31
N MET A 27 -8.02 -10.61 -3.46
CA MET A 27 -7.32 -9.94 -2.36
C MET A 27 -8.14 -8.72 -1.93
N PRO A 28 -8.83 -8.75 -0.77
CA PRO A 28 -9.44 -7.54 -0.23
C PRO A 28 -8.35 -6.55 0.21
N LYS A 29 -8.67 -5.25 0.17
CA LYS A 29 -7.78 -4.16 0.65
C LYS A 29 -6.41 -4.12 -0.04
N THR A 30 -6.35 -4.39 -1.35
CA THR A 30 -5.07 -4.33 -2.10
C THR A 30 -4.54 -2.91 -2.24
N TYR A 31 -5.44 -1.94 -2.36
CA TYR A 31 -5.11 -0.54 -2.65
C TYR A 31 -5.73 0.38 -1.59
N PRO A 32 -4.95 1.32 -1.02
CA PRO A 32 -5.50 2.40 -0.24
C PRO A 32 -6.27 3.33 -1.19
N ALA A 33 -7.57 3.45 -0.94
CA ALA A 33 -8.45 4.34 -1.66
C ALA A 33 -8.34 5.77 -1.09
N TYR A 34 -8.04 6.74 -1.96
CA TYR A 34 -7.97 8.16 -1.62
C TYR A 34 -9.22 8.89 -2.12
N PHE A 35 -10.38 8.47 -1.61
CA PHE A 35 -11.66 9.09 -1.93
C PHE A 35 -12.61 8.96 -0.75
N GLY A 36 -13.73 9.68 -0.78
CA GLY A 36 -14.68 9.71 0.34
C GLY A 36 -14.12 10.51 1.51
N THR A 37 -14.05 9.91 2.69
CA THR A 37 -13.58 10.56 3.93
C THR A 37 -12.05 10.56 4.07
N TYR A 38 -11.31 10.40 2.97
CA TYR A 38 -9.84 10.38 3.03
C TYR A 38 -9.26 11.73 3.46
N ASP A 39 -9.93 12.84 3.17
CA ASP A 39 -9.52 14.18 3.59
C ASP A 39 -9.46 14.31 5.13
N ASP A 40 -10.20 13.46 5.86
CA ASP A 40 -10.20 13.39 7.32
C ASP A 40 -9.17 12.39 7.88
N PHE A 41 -8.33 11.76 7.04
CA PHE A 41 -7.39 10.72 7.47
C PHE A 41 -6.42 11.20 8.56
N ASP A 42 -6.07 12.48 8.55
CA ASP A 42 -5.22 13.08 9.58
C ASP A 42 -5.81 12.98 10.99
N VAL A 43 -7.14 12.84 11.15
CA VAL A 43 -7.78 12.58 12.45
C VAL A 43 -7.34 11.23 13.00
N VAL A 44 -7.37 10.18 12.17
CA VAL A 44 -6.94 8.82 12.54
C VAL A 44 -5.44 8.79 12.81
N LYS A 45 -4.65 9.44 11.96
CA LYS A 45 -3.20 9.56 12.14
C LYS A 45 -2.84 10.26 13.46
N LYS A 46 -3.48 11.38 13.79
CA LYS A 46 -3.26 12.10 15.05
C LYS A 46 -3.63 11.24 16.26
N PHE A 47 -4.80 10.60 16.24
CA PHE A 47 -5.25 9.71 17.30
C PHE A 47 -4.25 8.57 17.52
N THR A 48 -3.85 7.87 16.46
CA THR A 48 -2.92 6.73 16.57
C THR A 48 -1.51 7.15 16.97
N ASN A 49 -1.03 8.33 16.55
CA ASN A 49 0.25 8.88 16.98
C ASN A 49 0.31 9.20 18.48
N SER A 50 -0.82 9.50 19.14
CA SER A 50 -0.86 9.72 20.59
C SER A 50 -0.61 8.44 21.41
N LEU A 51 -0.75 7.27 20.79
CA LEU A 51 -0.48 5.98 21.42
C LEU A 51 1.02 5.69 21.30
N GLU A 52 1.74 5.78 22.41
CA GLU A 52 3.21 5.66 22.41
C GLU A 52 3.69 4.30 21.89
N ASN A 53 2.95 3.23 22.18
CA ASN A 53 3.29 1.85 21.86
C ASN A 53 2.63 1.29 20.59
N LEU A 54 1.99 2.13 19.76
CA LEU A 54 1.40 1.74 18.47
C LEU A 54 2.17 2.37 17.31
N PHE A 55 2.59 1.55 16.34
CA PHE A 55 3.29 1.98 15.14
C PHE A 55 2.55 1.51 13.89
N LEU A 56 2.04 2.44 13.10
CA LEU A 56 1.40 2.15 11.82
C LEU A 56 2.46 2.09 10.73
N ILE A 57 2.56 0.95 10.04
CA ILE A 57 3.58 0.68 9.01
C ILE A 57 2.98 0.03 7.78
N GLY A 58 3.71 0.05 6.67
CA GLY A 58 3.32 -0.59 5.41
C GLY A 58 2.12 0.07 4.73
N ARG A 59 1.65 -0.57 3.65
CA ARG A 59 0.63 0.00 2.75
C ARG A 59 -0.70 0.35 3.44
N ASN A 60 -1.35 -0.64 4.04
CA ASN A 60 -2.66 -0.44 4.66
C ASN A 60 -2.57 0.07 6.10
N GLY A 61 -1.48 -0.22 6.82
CA GLY A 61 -1.30 0.32 8.18
C GLY A 61 -1.17 1.84 8.15
N MET A 62 -0.39 2.37 7.20
CA MET A 62 -0.25 3.81 7.00
C MET A 62 -1.31 4.42 6.07
N HIS A 63 -2.15 3.59 5.45
CA HIS A 63 -3.06 3.96 4.36
C HIS A 63 -2.37 4.79 3.27
N LYS A 64 -1.16 4.37 2.89
CA LYS A 64 -0.31 4.99 1.85
C LYS A 64 -0.03 4.00 0.73
N TYR A 65 -0.01 4.49 -0.50
CA TYR A 65 0.37 3.73 -1.69
C TYR A 65 1.88 3.46 -1.64
N ASN A 66 2.25 2.42 -0.92
CA ASN A 66 3.62 1.98 -0.75
C ASN A 66 3.89 0.72 -1.57
N ASN A 67 5.03 0.72 -2.24
CA ASN A 67 5.62 -0.50 -2.79
C ASN A 67 6.25 -1.34 -1.66
N GLN A 68 6.74 -2.52 -2.01
CA GLN A 68 7.27 -3.48 -1.05
C GLN A 68 8.47 -2.93 -0.29
N ASP A 69 9.42 -2.31 -0.98
CA ASP A 69 10.60 -1.67 -0.41
C ASP A 69 10.22 -0.58 0.60
N HIS A 70 9.30 0.32 0.24
CA HIS A 70 8.81 1.34 1.18
C HIS A 70 8.11 0.72 2.40
N SER A 71 7.32 -0.33 2.19
CA SER A 71 6.65 -1.03 3.29
C SER A 71 7.67 -1.67 4.24
N MET A 72 8.74 -2.27 3.70
CA MET A 72 9.83 -2.82 4.51
C MET A 72 10.59 -1.73 5.25
N LEU A 73 10.91 -0.61 4.61
CA LEU A 73 11.59 0.53 5.24
C LEU A 73 10.79 1.07 6.43
N THR A 74 9.46 1.22 6.30
CA THR A 74 8.62 1.66 7.43
C THR A 74 8.69 0.71 8.62
N ALA A 75 8.81 -0.60 8.38
CA ALA A 75 8.98 -1.60 9.43
C ALA A 75 10.36 -1.47 10.11
N MET A 76 11.42 -1.31 9.31
CA MET A 76 12.79 -1.13 9.82
C MET A 76 12.89 0.13 10.68
N THR A 77 12.34 1.26 10.22
CA THR A 77 12.29 2.51 10.98
C THR A 77 11.48 2.37 12.27
N ALA A 78 10.37 1.64 12.26
CA ALA A 78 9.60 1.37 13.48
C ALA A 78 10.40 0.55 14.50
N VAL A 79 11.11 -0.49 14.06
CA VAL A 79 11.98 -1.29 14.93
C VAL A 79 13.12 -0.45 15.51
N GLU A 80 13.75 0.38 14.69
CA GLU A 80 14.79 1.31 15.14
C GLU A 80 14.27 2.30 16.18
N ASN A 81 13.06 2.83 15.99
CA ASN A 81 12.41 3.69 16.98
C ASN A 81 12.19 2.97 18.31
N ILE A 82 11.71 1.72 18.26
CA ILE A 82 11.47 0.92 19.47
C ILE A 82 12.78 0.67 20.23
N ILE A 83 13.85 0.27 19.54
CA ILE A 83 15.15 -0.01 20.17
C ILE A 83 15.75 1.26 20.80
N ASN A 84 15.59 2.41 20.15
CA ASN A 84 16.14 3.68 20.61
C ASN A 84 15.18 4.48 21.52
N ASN A 85 14.05 3.88 21.94
CA ASN A 85 13.03 4.54 22.75
C ASN A 85 12.48 5.86 22.14
N VAL A 86 12.45 5.94 20.80
CA VAL A 86 11.86 7.04 20.05
C VAL A 86 10.36 6.81 19.92
N LYS A 87 9.58 7.65 20.60
CA LYS A 87 8.12 7.52 20.66
C LYS A 87 7.38 8.25 19.54
N THR A 88 8.04 9.18 18.86
CA THR A 88 7.47 9.90 17.71
C THR A 88 7.49 9.01 16.46
N LYS A 89 6.57 9.27 15.52
CA LYS A 89 6.38 8.45 14.32
C LYS A 89 6.69 9.25 13.05
N ASP A 90 7.21 10.46 13.19
CA ASP A 90 7.41 11.41 12.09
C ASP A 90 8.33 10.84 11.02
N ASN A 91 9.42 10.19 11.42
CA ASN A 91 10.34 9.52 10.50
C ASN A 91 9.68 8.37 9.71
N ILE A 92 8.79 7.60 10.33
CA ILE A 92 8.01 6.55 9.64
C ILE A 92 7.08 7.21 8.62
N TRP A 93 6.38 8.28 9.00
CA TRP A 93 5.46 9.00 8.10
C TRP A 93 6.18 9.65 6.92
N LEU A 94 7.47 9.99 7.04
CA LEU A 94 8.30 10.57 5.99
C LEU A 94 8.88 9.53 5.02
N VAL A 95 8.78 8.23 5.32
CA VAL A 95 9.09 7.21 4.33
C VAL A 95 8.12 7.38 3.16
N ASN A 96 8.68 7.58 1.96
CA ASN A 96 7.98 7.78 0.68
C ASN A 96 7.49 9.22 0.35
N THR A 97 7.84 10.26 1.11
CA THR A 97 7.46 11.66 0.75
C THR A 97 8.39 12.38 -0.25
N GLU A 98 9.53 11.80 -0.64
CA GLU A 98 10.49 12.47 -1.54
C GLU A 98 10.32 12.13 -3.04
N LYS A 99 9.46 11.16 -3.38
CA LYS A 99 9.12 10.82 -4.77
C LYS A 99 7.67 11.18 -5.07
N ASP A 100 7.27 12.39 -4.72
CA ASP A 100 5.99 12.94 -5.15
C ASP A 100 5.85 12.71 -6.66
N TYR A 101 4.84 11.90 -6.98
CA TYR A 101 4.47 11.49 -8.31
C TYR A 101 4.42 12.71 -9.24
N HIS A 102 5.23 12.66 -10.30
CA HIS A 102 5.15 13.56 -11.46
C HIS A 102 3.92 13.26 -12.32
N GLU A 103 2.71 13.28 -11.73
CA GLU A 103 1.48 13.41 -12.52
C GLU A 103 0.88 14.77 -12.20
N LYS A 104 1.44 15.80 -12.85
CA LYS A 104 0.67 17.00 -13.14
C LYS A 104 -0.40 16.59 -14.16
N LYS A 105 -1.66 16.91 -13.85
CA LYS A 105 -2.74 16.95 -14.84
C LYS A 105 -2.38 17.87 -16.02
#